data_AF-A0A957TSV7-F1
#
_entry.id   AF-A0A957TSV7-F1
#
_cell.length_a   1.000
_cell.length_b   1.000
_cell.length_c   1.000
_cell.angle_alpha   90.00
_cell.angle_beta   90.00
_cell.angle_gamma   90.00
#
_symmetry.space_group_name_H-M   'P 1'
#
loop_
_entity.id
_entity.type
_entity.pdbx_description
1 polymer ?
#
loop_
_entity_poly.entity_id
_entity_poly.type
_entity_poly.pdbx_seq_one_letter_code
_entity_poly.pdbx_strand_id
1 'polypeptide(L)'
;MLIGLLISAVFIYLALPGLHLSEVTAALRTANYWWILPGILVYFLGLWARSWRWHYTLRHLKIIPLCRLYPLICIGYFGNNVYPFRAGEVIRSYVLKQQEDVPISSSLATVIIERVFDGLVMLLFVFLALPFAPALPATYRNLVVLLTVLLLGATVVFVWMATQPIFMARVYGWCSARLLPTLVRPKIDAFYERFMVGLHSLSSRYDVLMIFGTSIVIWLMETVKYWFVMHAFEFQVSFLVLMLMNGLVNLATTLPSAPGYIGTFDT
;
A
#
# COMPACT_ATOMS: atom_id res chain seq x y z
N MET A 1 18.21 -1.18 -13.35
CA MET A 1 18.88 -0.07 -12.62
C MET A 1 19.11 1.15 -13.50
N LEU A 2 19.79 1.04 -14.66
CA LEU A 2 20.07 2.18 -15.56
C LEU A 2 18.84 3.00 -15.99
N ILE A 3 17.73 2.33 -16.33
CA ILE A 3 16.48 3.00 -16.72
C ILE A 3 15.89 3.79 -15.56
N GLY A 4 15.92 3.25 -14.34
CA GLY A 4 15.43 3.95 -13.14
C GLY A 4 16.29 5.16 -12.78
N LEU A 5 17.62 5.04 -12.93
CA LEU A 5 18.57 6.14 -12.76
C LEU A 5 18.35 7.26 -13.77
N LEU A 6 18.16 6.92 -15.04
CA LEU A 6 17.85 7.88 -16.11
C LEU A 6 16.53 8.62 -15.84
N ILE A 7 15.49 7.88 -15.45
CA ILE A 7 14.19 8.47 -15.11
C ILE A 7 14.32 9.39 -13.90
N SER A 8 14.97 8.95 -12.81
CA SER A 8 15.24 9.82 -11.65
C SER A 8 16.04 11.06 -12.02
N ALA A 9 17.08 10.93 -12.84
CA ALA A 9 17.89 12.06 -13.28
C ALA A 9 17.09 13.07 -14.12
N VAL A 10 16.21 12.59 -15.01
CA VAL A 10 15.32 13.45 -15.80
C VAL A 10 14.31 14.19 -14.91
N PHE A 11 13.69 13.51 -13.94
CA PHE A 11 12.76 14.16 -13.01
C PHE A 11 13.45 15.16 -12.08
N ILE A 12 14.65 14.84 -11.58
CA ILE A 12 15.46 15.78 -10.80
C ILE A 12 15.83 16.99 -11.65
N TYR A 13 16.26 16.80 -12.91
CA TYR A 13 16.55 17.89 -13.84
C TYR A 13 15.32 18.77 -14.13
N LEU A 14 14.12 18.19 -14.18
CA LEU A 14 12.86 18.93 -14.37
C LEU A 14 12.37 19.63 -13.10
N ALA A 15 12.69 19.12 -11.90
CA ALA A 15 12.30 19.70 -10.62
C ALA A 15 13.26 20.82 -10.14
N LEU A 16 14.56 20.70 -10.48
CA LEU A 16 15.60 21.66 -10.10
C LEU A 16 15.29 23.14 -10.46
N PRO A 17 14.69 23.47 -11.63
CA PRO A 17 14.37 24.85 -11.98
C PRO A 17 13.30 25.51 -11.09
N GLY A 18 12.46 24.73 -10.41
CA GLY A 18 11.43 25.23 -9.49
C GLY A 18 11.88 25.30 -8.02
N LEU A 19 13.07 24.80 -7.71
CA LEU A 19 13.58 24.67 -6.34
C LEU A 19 14.64 25.75 -6.05
N HIS A 20 14.33 26.66 -5.13
CA HIS A 20 15.33 27.55 -4.55
C HIS A 20 16.28 26.75 -3.66
N LEU A 21 17.33 26.17 -4.25
CA LEU A 21 18.34 25.33 -3.57
C LEU A 21 18.95 26.01 -2.32
N SER A 22 19.01 27.34 -2.32
CA SER A 22 19.44 28.16 -1.17
C SER A 22 18.48 28.04 0.02
N GLU A 23 17.16 27.99 -0.21
CA GLU A 23 16.15 27.86 0.84
C GLU A 23 16.13 26.44 1.42
N VAL A 24 16.28 25.42 0.56
CA VAL A 24 16.38 24.03 1.01
C VAL A 24 17.61 23.81 1.88
N THR A 25 18.77 24.33 1.46
CA THR A 25 20.01 24.19 2.24
C THR A 25 19.96 24.98 3.54
N ALA A 26 19.30 26.15 3.57
CA ALA A 26 19.04 26.89 4.79
C ALA A 26 18.12 26.11 5.75
N ALA A 27 17.00 25.58 5.25
CA ALA A 27 16.04 24.80 6.05
C ALA A 27 16.65 23.52 6.63
N LEU A 28 17.53 22.84 5.87
CA LEU A 28 18.27 21.68 6.38
C LEU A 28 19.26 22.05 7.49
N ARG A 29 19.88 23.23 7.42
CA ARG A 29 20.84 23.68 8.44
C ARG A 29 20.18 24.10 9.75
N THR A 30 18.95 24.62 9.70
CA THR A 30 18.21 25.05 10.89
C THR A 30 17.33 23.94 11.48
N ALA A 31 17.20 22.80 10.79
CA ALA A 31 16.34 21.71 11.22
C ALA A 31 16.77 21.08 12.55
N ASN A 32 15.80 20.85 13.42
CA ASN A 32 16.02 20.13 14.67
C ASN A 32 15.86 18.61 14.47
N TYR A 33 16.98 17.95 14.22
CA TYR A 33 17.05 16.51 13.98
C TYR A 33 16.62 15.63 15.16
N TRP A 34 16.49 16.16 16.37
CA TRP A 34 15.98 15.38 17.53
C TRP A 34 14.56 14.85 17.29
N TRP A 35 13.75 15.57 16.50
CA TRP A 35 12.40 15.13 16.13
C TRP A 35 12.38 13.95 15.15
N ILE A 36 13.49 13.64 14.49
CA ILE A 36 13.58 12.48 13.58
C ILE A 36 13.62 11.17 14.36
N LEU A 37 14.25 11.14 15.54
CA LEU A 37 14.35 9.95 16.38
C LEU A 37 12.99 9.32 16.73
N PRO A 38 11.99 10.06 17.27
CA PRO A 38 10.66 9.50 17.48
C PRO A 38 9.97 9.12 16.17
N GLY A 39 10.22 9.84 15.07
CA GLY A 39 9.74 9.45 13.73
C GLY A 39 10.26 8.09 13.27
N ILE A 40 11.54 7.79 13.50
CA ILE A 40 12.16 6.48 13.22
C ILE A 40 11.52 5.40 14.08
N LEU A 41 11.31 5.66 15.38
CA LEU A 41 10.64 4.72 16.28
C LEU A 41 9.24 4.37 15.77
N VAL A 42 8.44 5.39 15.41
CA VAL A 42 7.09 5.20 14.86
C VAL A 42 7.12 4.43 13.55
N TYR A 43 8.12 4.66 12.70
CA TYR A 43 8.28 3.90 11.46
C TYR A 43 8.47 2.41 11.73
N PHE A 44 9.37 2.03 12.65
CA PHE A 44 9.58 0.62 13.00
C PHE A 44 8.37 -0.01 13.69
N LEU A 45 7.65 0.76 14.53
CA LEU A 45 6.37 0.32 15.11
C LEU A 45 5.30 0.13 14.03
N GLY A 46 5.27 0.98 13.01
CA GLY A 46 4.40 0.85 11.85
C GLY A 46 4.70 -0.43 11.05
N LEU A 47 5.98 -0.75 10.83
CA LEU A 47 6.38 -2.03 10.22
C LEU A 47 5.97 -3.24 11.07
N TRP A 48 6.05 -3.10 12.40
CA TRP A 48 5.60 -4.14 13.33
C TRP A 48 4.09 -4.35 13.25
N ALA A 49 3.31 -3.28 13.25
CA ALA A 49 1.86 -3.33 13.08
C ALA A 49 1.46 -3.98 11.74
N ARG A 50 2.17 -3.65 10.65
CA ARG A 50 2.00 -4.31 9.34
C ARG A 50 2.31 -5.81 9.42
N SER A 51 3.38 -6.19 10.11
CA SER A 51 3.77 -7.59 10.31
C SER A 51 2.73 -8.37 11.12
N TRP A 52 2.15 -7.74 12.14
CA TRP A 52 1.08 -8.32 12.95
C TRP A 52 -0.23 -8.48 12.19
N ARG A 53 -0.62 -7.49 11.39
CA ARG A 53 -1.75 -7.63 10.48
C ARG A 53 -1.53 -8.81 9.54
N TRP A 54 -0.36 -8.89 8.91
CA TRP A 54 -0.06 -9.97 7.97
C TRP A 54 -0.03 -11.34 8.65
N HIS A 55 0.53 -11.44 9.86
CA HIS A 55 0.44 -12.63 10.71
C HIS A 55 -1.01 -13.10 10.89
N TYR A 56 -1.90 -12.17 11.22
CA TYR A 56 -3.31 -12.47 11.41
C TYR A 56 -3.97 -12.91 10.09
N THR A 57 -3.72 -12.22 8.97
CA THR A 57 -4.29 -12.62 7.67
C THR A 57 -3.78 -13.98 7.20
N LEU A 58 -2.52 -14.32 7.49
CA LEU A 58 -1.92 -15.60 7.14
C LEU A 58 -2.41 -16.77 8.02
N ARG A 59 -3.06 -16.52 9.16
CA ARG A 59 -3.49 -17.56 10.11
C ARG A 59 -4.34 -18.68 9.49
N HIS A 60 -5.12 -18.34 8.46
CA HIS A 60 -5.96 -19.30 7.74
C HIS A 60 -5.16 -20.22 6.80
N LEU A 61 -3.95 -19.80 6.43
CA LEU A 61 -3.02 -20.58 5.60
C LEU A 61 -2.03 -21.35 6.49
N LYS A 62 -1.35 -20.63 7.38
CA LYS A 62 -0.31 -21.16 8.28
C LYS A 62 -0.05 -20.18 9.40
N ILE A 63 0.03 -20.67 10.64
CA ILE A 63 0.44 -19.85 11.79
C ILE A 63 1.97 -19.71 11.76
N ILE A 64 2.46 -18.50 11.51
CA ILE A 64 3.90 -18.19 11.40
C ILE A 64 4.26 -17.13 12.45
N PRO A 65 5.28 -17.33 13.30
CA PRO A 65 5.61 -16.36 14.34
C PRO A 65 6.01 -14.99 13.77
N LEU A 66 5.59 -13.92 14.47
CA LEU A 66 5.90 -12.52 14.15
C LEU A 66 7.38 -12.26 13.90
N CYS A 67 8.26 -12.86 14.70
CA CYS A 67 9.71 -12.70 14.59
C CYS A 67 10.27 -13.17 13.24
N ARG A 68 9.59 -14.10 12.55
CA ARG A 68 9.96 -14.53 11.20
C ARG A 68 9.32 -13.66 10.12
N LEU A 69 8.09 -13.17 10.35
CA LEU A 69 7.38 -12.34 9.38
C LEU A 69 7.94 -10.91 9.30
N TYR A 70 8.44 -10.36 10.41
CA TYR A 70 8.93 -8.99 10.45
C TYR A 70 10.10 -8.73 9.48
N PRO A 71 11.18 -9.56 9.46
CA PRO A 71 12.23 -9.42 8.44
C PRO A 71 11.72 -9.53 7.01
N LEU A 72 10.73 -10.39 6.74
CA LEU A 72 10.12 -10.54 5.42
C LEU A 72 9.39 -9.27 4.97
N ILE A 73 8.69 -8.61 5.89
CA ILE A 73 8.08 -7.30 5.63
C ILE A 73 9.17 -6.27 5.35
N CYS A 74 10.24 -6.20 6.16
CA CYS A 74 11.36 -5.29 5.90
C CYS A 74 11.98 -5.50 4.51
N ILE A 75 12.22 -6.76 4.11
CA ILE A 75 12.74 -7.12 2.78
C ILE A 75 11.77 -6.67 1.68
N GLY A 76 10.46 -6.87 1.87
CA GLY A 76 9.44 -6.44 0.92
C GLY A 76 9.41 -4.91 0.77
N TYR A 77 9.47 -4.17 1.88
CA TYR A 77 9.53 -2.70 1.85
C TYR A 77 10.82 -2.19 1.22
N PHE A 78 11.96 -2.81 1.54
CA PHE A 78 13.22 -2.51 0.87
C PHE A 78 13.11 -2.76 -0.64
N GLY A 79 12.53 -3.90 -1.04
CA GLY A 79 12.29 -4.25 -2.43
C GLY A 79 11.40 -3.24 -3.17
N ASN A 80 10.36 -2.71 -2.52
CA ASN A 80 9.51 -1.68 -3.11
C ASN A 80 10.22 -0.33 -3.30
N ASN A 81 11.22 -0.02 -2.49
CA ASN A 81 12.00 1.20 -2.63
C ASN A 81 13.11 1.08 -3.69
N VAL A 82 13.66 -0.13 -3.88
CA VAL A 82 14.79 -0.37 -4.80
C VAL A 82 14.35 -0.79 -6.20
N TYR A 83 13.31 -1.63 -6.31
CA TYR A 83 12.88 -2.20 -7.58
C TYR A 83 11.74 -1.38 -8.22
N PRO A 84 11.77 -1.18 -9.55
CA PRO A 84 10.65 -0.60 -10.27
C PRO A 84 9.42 -1.53 -10.19
N PHE A 85 8.23 -0.96 -10.41
CA PHE A 85 6.95 -1.68 -10.41
C PHE A 85 6.52 -2.32 -9.09
N ARG A 86 7.03 -1.85 -7.93
CA ARG A 86 6.63 -2.35 -6.59
C ARG A 86 6.77 -3.87 -6.46
N ALA A 87 7.88 -4.42 -6.99
CA ALA A 87 8.15 -5.86 -6.96
C ALA A 87 8.39 -6.42 -5.54
N GLY A 88 8.50 -5.58 -4.52
CA GLY A 88 8.71 -5.97 -3.12
C GLY A 88 7.60 -6.87 -2.57
N GLU A 89 6.37 -6.71 -3.05
CA GLU A 89 5.25 -7.61 -2.71
C GLU A 89 5.48 -9.04 -3.23
N VAL A 90 5.99 -9.18 -4.46
CA VAL A 90 6.33 -10.47 -5.05
C VAL A 90 7.54 -11.08 -4.33
N ILE A 91 8.52 -10.26 -3.97
CA ILE A 91 9.70 -10.69 -3.21
C ILE A 91 9.27 -11.27 -1.86
N ARG A 92 8.42 -10.59 -1.09
CA ARG A 92 7.96 -11.13 0.21
C ARG A 92 7.20 -12.45 0.03
N SER A 93 6.37 -12.58 -1.00
CA SER A 93 5.63 -13.82 -1.26
C SER A 93 6.54 -14.97 -1.71
N TYR A 94 7.59 -14.67 -2.48
CA TYR A 94 8.60 -15.64 -2.88
C TYR A 94 9.43 -16.14 -1.69
N VAL A 95 9.91 -15.21 -0.85
CA VAL A 95 10.67 -15.57 0.37
C VAL A 95 9.79 -16.35 1.35
N LEU A 96 8.52 -15.98 1.49
CA LEU A 96 7.57 -16.73 2.32
C LEU A 96 7.37 -18.17 1.79
N LYS A 97 7.30 -18.36 0.47
CA LYS A 97 7.26 -19.71 -0.12
C LYS A 97 8.52 -20.51 0.19
N GLN A 98 9.69 -19.88 0.12
CA GLN A 98 10.96 -20.57 0.37
C GLN A 98 11.14 -20.95 1.86
N GLN A 99 10.75 -20.07 2.78
CA GLN A 99 11.01 -20.26 4.22
C GLN A 99 9.89 -21.02 4.94
N GLU A 100 8.63 -20.81 4.52
CA GLU A 100 7.46 -21.28 5.25
C GLU A 100 6.52 -22.15 4.39
N ASP A 101 6.92 -22.47 3.16
CA ASP A 101 6.20 -23.30 2.18
C ASP A 101 4.81 -22.77 1.75
N VAL A 102 4.45 -21.55 2.16
CA VAL A 102 3.19 -20.90 1.80
C VAL A 102 3.17 -20.57 0.30
N PRO A 103 2.16 -21.02 -0.48
CA PRO A 103 2.10 -20.72 -1.90
C PRO A 103 2.10 -19.23 -2.22
N ILE A 104 2.88 -18.84 -3.24
CA ILE A 104 2.98 -17.44 -3.70
C ILE A 104 1.60 -16.87 -4.03
N SER A 105 0.74 -17.63 -4.72
CA SER A 105 -0.60 -17.17 -5.09
C SER A 105 -1.50 -16.89 -3.89
N SER A 106 -1.45 -17.71 -2.84
CA SER A 106 -2.18 -17.48 -1.60
C SER A 106 -1.66 -16.25 -0.87
N SER A 107 -0.34 -16.06 -0.82
CA SER A 107 0.27 -14.87 -0.24
C SER A 107 -0.06 -13.60 -1.03
N LEU A 108 -0.10 -13.66 -2.37
CA LEU A 108 -0.48 -12.52 -3.20
C LEU A 108 -1.95 -12.14 -3.03
N ALA A 109 -2.83 -13.12 -2.84
CA ALA A 109 -4.22 -12.85 -2.50
C ALA A 109 -4.34 -12.04 -1.19
N THR A 110 -3.58 -12.41 -0.16
CA THR A 110 -3.57 -11.64 1.10
C THR A 110 -2.98 -10.24 0.92
N VAL A 111 -1.99 -10.07 0.05
CA VAL A 111 -1.47 -8.74 -0.32
C VAL A 111 -2.55 -7.87 -0.97
N ILE A 112 -3.33 -8.41 -1.91
CA ILE A 112 -4.39 -7.66 -2.58
C ILE A 112 -5.43 -7.22 -1.55
N ILE A 113 -5.82 -8.10 -0.62
CA ILE A 113 -6.71 -7.74 0.49
C ILE A 113 -6.11 -6.58 1.29
N GLU A 114 -4.85 -6.68 1.69
CA GLU A 114 -4.16 -5.58 2.39
C GLU A 114 -4.24 -4.27 1.61
N ARG A 115 -3.99 -4.27 0.30
CA ARG A 115 -4.02 -3.07 -0.55
C ARG A 115 -5.43 -2.47 -0.67
N VAL A 116 -6.46 -3.31 -0.79
CA VAL A 116 -7.85 -2.86 -0.84
C VAL A 116 -8.23 -2.14 0.45
N PHE A 117 -7.92 -2.73 1.61
CA PHE A 117 -8.20 -2.10 2.90
C PHE A 117 -7.34 -0.85 3.15
N ASP A 118 -6.07 -0.88 2.73
CA ASP A 118 -5.20 0.30 2.76
C ASP A 118 -5.83 1.44 1.94
N GLY A 119 -6.36 1.15 0.75
CA GLY A 119 -7.07 2.11 -0.10
C GLY A 119 -8.37 2.63 0.55
N LEU A 120 -9.17 1.77 1.19
CA LEU A 120 -10.37 2.20 1.92
C LEU A 120 -10.04 3.17 3.05
N VAL A 121 -8.95 2.95 3.79
CA VAL A 121 -8.52 3.86 4.85
C VAL A 121 -8.01 5.19 4.28
N MET A 122 -7.29 5.18 3.15
CA MET A 122 -6.92 6.42 2.46
C MET A 122 -8.16 7.23 2.05
N LEU A 123 -9.20 6.58 1.53
CA LEU A 123 -10.46 7.24 1.20
C LEU A 123 -11.13 7.84 2.44
N LEU A 124 -11.15 7.11 3.55
CA LEU A 124 -11.66 7.61 4.81
C LEU A 124 -10.92 8.88 5.24
N PHE A 125 -9.59 8.89 5.14
CA PHE A 125 -8.75 10.05 5.48
C PHE A 125 -9.05 11.25 4.59
N VAL A 126 -9.15 11.04 3.28
CA VAL A 126 -9.49 12.10 2.32
C VAL A 126 -10.89 12.64 2.60
N PHE A 127 -11.88 11.78 2.83
CA PHE A 127 -13.25 12.17 3.15
C PHE A 127 -13.33 13.00 4.45
N LEU A 128 -12.63 12.56 5.51
CA LEU A 128 -12.59 13.28 6.78
C LEU A 128 -11.90 14.65 6.69
N ALA A 129 -10.96 14.79 5.75
CA ALA A 129 -10.21 16.03 5.59
C ALA A 129 -10.82 17.02 4.58
N LEU A 130 -11.70 16.57 3.67
CA LEU A 130 -12.40 17.42 2.70
C LEU A 130 -13.08 18.67 3.32
N PRO A 131 -13.77 18.60 4.47
CA PRO A 131 -14.38 19.78 5.10
C PRO A 131 -13.37 20.85 5.53
N PHE A 132 -12.11 20.47 5.74
CA PHE A 132 -11.04 21.33 6.25
C PHE A 132 -10.16 21.91 5.14
N ALA A 133 -10.43 21.56 3.89
CA ALA A 133 -9.73 22.08 2.71
C ALA A 133 -10.68 22.82 1.74
N PRO A 134 -11.40 23.87 2.21
CA PRO A 134 -12.37 24.59 1.38
C PRO A 134 -11.75 25.33 0.19
N ALA A 135 -10.43 25.54 0.21
CA ALA A 135 -9.68 26.21 -0.85
C ALA A 135 -9.32 25.30 -2.05
N LEU A 136 -9.63 24.00 -2.00
CA LEU A 136 -9.39 23.09 -3.13
C LEU A 136 -10.29 23.48 -4.32
N PRO A 137 -9.73 23.69 -5.53
CA PRO A 137 -10.54 23.94 -6.72
C PRO A 137 -11.58 22.84 -6.93
N ALA A 138 -12.77 23.22 -7.40
CA ALA A 138 -13.90 22.30 -7.56
C ALA A 138 -13.56 21.07 -8.44
N THR A 139 -12.66 21.24 -9.40
CA THR A 139 -12.15 20.16 -10.26
C THR A 139 -11.45 19.05 -9.46
N TYR A 140 -10.55 19.40 -8.53
CA TYR A 140 -9.85 18.42 -7.70
C TYR A 140 -10.80 17.74 -6.72
N ARG A 141 -11.72 18.50 -6.14
CA ARG A 141 -12.77 17.94 -5.27
C ARG A 141 -13.64 16.92 -6.00
N ASN A 142 -14.09 17.21 -7.23
CA ASN A 142 -14.90 16.30 -8.03
C ASN A 142 -14.11 15.05 -8.45
N LEU A 143 -12.83 15.21 -8.82
CA LEU A 143 -11.95 14.09 -9.14
C LEU A 143 -11.76 13.16 -7.92
N VAL A 144 -11.52 13.74 -6.74
CA VAL A 144 -11.40 12.99 -5.48
C VAL A 144 -12.69 12.21 -5.19
N VAL A 145 -13.85 12.84 -5.32
CA VAL A 145 -15.15 12.18 -5.11
C VAL A 145 -15.36 11.04 -6.13
N LEU A 146 -15.06 11.27 -7.41
CA LEU A 146 -15.16 10.24 -8.46
C LEU A 146 -14.27 9.04 -8.17
N LEU A 147 -12.99 9.27 -7.85
CA LEU A 147 -12.04 8.21 -7.50
C LEU A 147 -12.48 7.45 -6.25
N THR A 148 -13.05 8.15 -5.27
CA THR A 148 -13.63 7.54 -4.06
C THR A 148 -14.77 6.59 -4.42
N VAL A 149 -15.73 7.04 -5.24
CA VAL A 149 -16.88 6.22 -5.66
C VAL A 149 -16.41 5.01 -6.48
N LEU A 150 -15.47 5.19 -7.41
CA LEU A 150 -14.91 4.10 -8.21
C LEU A 150 -14.20 3.06 -7.35
N LEU A 151 -13.34 3.48 -6.43
CA LEU A 151 -12.61 2.57 -5.55
C LEU A 151 -13.54 1.86 -4.55
N LEU A 152 -14.55 2.54 -4.01
CA LEU A 152 -15.60 1.90 -3.21
C LEU A 152 -16.38 0.86 -4.03
N GLY A 153 -16.81 1.21 -5.24
CA GLY A 153 -17.49 0.29 -6.15
C GLY A 153 -16.64 -0.94 -6.47
N ALA A 154 -15.38 -0.73 -6.83
CA ALA A 154 -14.41 -1.81 -7.09
C ALA A 154 -14.20 -2.69 -5.86
N THR A 155 -14.13 -2.10 -4.66
CA THR A 155 -13.98 -2.83 -3.41
C THR A 155 -15.22 -3.67 -3.08
N VAL A 156 -16.42 -3.12 -3.24
CA VAL A 156 -17.68 -3.85 -3.04
C VAL A 156 -17.77 -5.03 -4.01
N VAL A 157 -17.46 -4.82 -5.29
CA VAL A 157 -17.42 -5.88 -6.30
C VAL A 157 -16.38 -6.94 -5.94
N PHE A 158 -15.17 -6.53 -5.55
CA PHE A 158 -14.10 -7.44 -5.15
C PHE A 158 -14.49 -8.29 -3.93
N VAL A 159 -15.04 -7.69 -2.87
CA VAL A 159 -15.50 -8.41 -1.67
C VAL A 159 -16.67 -9.34 -2.00
N TRP A 160 -17.62 -8.90 -2.83
CA TRP A 160 -18.71 -9.75 -3.30
C TRP A 160 -18.19 -10.97 -4.10
N MET A 161 -17.23 -10.77 -5.01
CA MET A 161 -16.60 -11.87 -5.74
C MET A 161 -15.86 -12.82 -4.80
N ALA A 162 -15.10 -12.29 -3.85
CA ALA A 162 -14.34 -13.08 -2.89
C ALA A 162 -15.22 -13.90 -1.93
N THR A 163 -16.44 -13.42 -1.63
CA THR A 163 -17.40 -14.11 -0.75
C THR A 163 -18.29 -15.10 -1.49
N GLN A 164 -18.20 -15.18 -2.82
CA GLN A 164 -19.00 -16.09 -3.66
C GLN A 164 -18.12 -17.15 -4.36
N PRO A 165 -17.47 -18.07 -3.60
CA PRO A 165 -16.49 -19.00 -4.15
C PRO A 165 -17.10 -19.96 -5.19
N ILE A 166 -18.36 -20.37 -5.00
CA ILE A 166 -19.06 -21.26 -5.94
C ILE A 166 -19.31 -20.57 -7.28
N PHE A 167 -19.75 -19.32 -7.26
CA PHE A 167 -19.98 -18.54 -8.48
C PHE A 167 -18.65 -18.28 -9.21
N MET A 168 -17.61 -17.88 -8.48
CA MET A 168 -16.27 -17.68 -9.05
C MET A 168 -15.70 -18.97 -9.64
N ALA A 169 -15.90 -20.13 -9.00
CA ALA A 169 -15.43 -21.41 -9.51
C ALA A 169 -16.13 -21.79 -10.83
N ARG A 170 -17.43 -21.46 -10.99
CA ARG A 170 -18.17 -21.67 -12.25
C ARG A 170 -17.67 -20.77 -13.36
N VAL A 171 -17.48 -19.48 -13.07
CA VAL A 171 -16.96 -18.51 -14.04
C VAL A 171 -15.55 -18.91 -14.48
N TYR A 172 -14.69 -19.28 -13.51
CA TYR A 172 -13.36 -19.78 -13.78
C TYR A 172 -13.38 -21.07 -14.61
N GLY A 173 -14.23 -22.04 -14.26
CA GLY A 173 -14.37 -23.30 -14.99
C GLY A 173 -14.83 -23.11 -16.44
N TRP A 174 -15.74 -22.16 -16.68
CA TRP A 174 -16.19 -21.80 -18.02
C TRP A 174 -15.07 -21.12 -18.84
N CYS A 175 -14.36 -20.16 -18.25
CA CYS A 175 -13.23 -19.48 -18.90
C CYS A 175 -12.06 -20.44 -19.18
N SER A 176 -11.68 -21.27 -18.20
CA SER A 176 -10.56 -22.20 -18.30
C SER A 176 -10.78 -23.24 -19.39
N ALA A 177 -12.03 -23.73 -19.53
CA ALA A 177 -12.38 -24.69 -20.58
C ALA A 177 -12.32 -24.10 -22.00
N ARG A 178 -12.52 -22.78 -22.16
CA ARG A 178 -12.63 -22.12 -23.46
C ARG A 178 -11.36 -21.40 -23.91
N LEU A 179 -10.55 -20.91 -22.97
CA LEU A 179 -9.42 -20.01 -23.26
C LEU A 179 -8.06 -20.62 -22.95
N LEU A 180 -7.96 -21.64 -22.08
CA LEU A 180 -6.66 -22.17 -21.64
C LEU A 180 -6.22 -23.39 -22.46
N PRO A 181 -5.00 -23.39 -23.00
CA PRO A 181 -4.40 -24.59 -23.58
C PRO A 181 -4.29 -25.71 -22.54
N THR A 182 -4.51 -26.95 -22.96
CA THR A 182 -4.49 -28.15 -22.09
C THR A 182 -3.18 -28.31 -21.31
N LEU A 183 -2.06 -27.84 -21.86
CA LEU A 183 -0.73 -27.91 -21.25
C LEU A 183 -0.54 -26.98 -20.03
N VAL A 184 -1.19 -25.82 -20.00
CA VAL A 184 -1.05 -24.82 -18.91
C VAL A 184 -2.22 -24.84 -17.93
N ARG A 185 -3.37 -25.39 -18.32
CA ARG A 185 -4.57 -25.53 -17.49
C ARG A 185 -4.29 -26.04 -16.07
N PRO A 186 -3.59 -27.17 -15.84
CA PRO A 186 -3.38 -27.67 -14.47
C PRO A 186 -2.55 -26.72 -13.59
N LYS A 187 -1.62 -25.95 -14.17
CA LYS A 187 -0.84 -24.95 -13.41
C LYS A 187 -1.70 -23.76 -13.00
N ILE A 188 -2.60 -23.32 -13.88
CA ILE A 188 -3.48 -22.18 -13.64
C ILE A 188 -4.61 -22.57 -12.68
N ASP A 189 -5.13 -23.80 -12.78
CA ASP A 189 -6.10 -24.36 -11.84
C ASP A 189 -5.54 -24.36 -10.41
N ALA A 190 -4.32 -24.90 -10.24
CA ALA A 190 -3.63 -24.88 -8.95
C ALA A 190 -3.36 -23.46 -8.46
N PHE A 191 -3.04 -22.51 -9.35
CA PHE A 191 -2.88 -21.11 -8.99
C PHE A 191 -4.19 -20.51 -8.47
N TYR A 192 -5.30 -20.71 -9.20
CA TYR A 192 -6.63 -20.21 -8.86
C TYR A 192 -7.12 -20.75 -7.51
N GLU A 193 -7.04 -22.07 -7.31
CA GLU A 193 -7.48 -22.70 -6.05
C GLU A 193 -6.73 -22.12 -4.86
N ARG A 194 -5.40 -22.04 -4.95
CA ARG A 194 -4.55 -21.47 -3.89
C ARG A 194 -4.81 -19.98 -3.67
N PHE A 195 -5.11 -19.23 -4.74
CA PHE A 195 -5.46 -17.82 -4.66
C PHE A 195 -6.81 -17.63 -3.93
N MET A 196 -7.82 -18.43 -4.25
CA MET A 196 -9.12 -18.43 -3.55
C MET A 196 -8.98 -18.78 -2.06
N VAL A 197 -8.11 -19.75 -1.72
CA VAL A 197 -7.81 -20.07 -0.31
C VAL A 197 -7.21 -18.86 0.41
N GLY A 198 -6.37 -18.06 -0.26
CA GLY A 198 -5.82 -16.82 0.30
C GLY A 198 -6.86 -15.71 0.50
N LEU A 199 -7.96 -15.71 -0.25
CA LEU A 199 -9.07 -14.76 -0.08
C LEU A 199 -10.01 -15.13 1.08
N HIS A 200 -9.85 -16.31 1.70
CA HIS A 200 -10.75 -16.78 2.75
C HIS A 200 -10.78 -15.87 3.99
N SER A 201 -9.75 -15.06 4.22
CA SER A 201 -9.77 -14.04 5.28
C SER A 201 -10.87 -12.98 5.09
N LEU A 202 -11.44 -12.84 3.90
CA LEU A 202 -12.61 -11.97 3.66
C LEU A 202 -13.94 -12.64 4.02
N SER A 203 -13.95 -13.95 4.26
CA SER A 203 -15.19 -14.69 4.56
C SER A 203 -15.67 -14.48 6.01
N SER A 204 -14.82 -13.98 6.90
CA SER A 204 -15.14 -13.75 8.31
C SER A 204 -15.18 -12.26 8.62
N ARG A 205 -16.31 -11.80 9.18
CA ARG A 205 -16.50 -10.41 9.60
C ARG A 205 -15.46 -9.93 10.62
N TYR A 206 -14.95 -10.83 11.46
CA TYR A 206 -13.93 -10.49 12.46
C TYR A 206 -12.58 -10.24 11.80
N ASP A 207 -12.25 -11.02 10.78
CA ASP A 207 -11.04 -10.83 9.98
C ASP A 207 -11.07 -9.53 9.20
N VAL A 208 -12.20 -9.23 8.57
CA VAL A 208 -12.45 -7.95 7.89
C VAL A 208 -12.29 -6.77 8.84
N LEU A 209 -12.93 -6.81 10.01
CA LEU A 209 -12.86 -5.73 11.00
C LEU A 209 -11.43 -5.55 11.54
N MET A 210 -10.73 -6.66 11.79
CA MET A 210 -9.35 -6.66 12.25
C MET A 210 -8.40 -6.04 11.20
N ILE A 211 -8.51 -6.46 9.93
CA ILE A 211 -7.70 -5.91 8.84
C ILE A 211 -8.01 -4.41 8.66
N PHE A 212 -9.27 -4.00 8.73
CA PHE A 212 -9.64 -2.59 8.63
C PHE A 212 -9.11 -1.75 9.80
N GLY A 213 -9.34 -2.18 11.04
CA GLY A 213 -8.88 -1.48 12.24
C GLY A 213 -7.36 -1.37 12.29
N THR A 214 -6.63 -2.45 11.99
CA THR A 214 -5.16 -2.42 11.89
C THR A 214 -4.68 -1.51 10.77
N SER A 215 -5.38 -1.45 9.63
CA SER A 215 -5.04 -0.53 8.54
C SER A 215 -5.17 0.92 8.99
N ILE A 216 -6.23 1.29 9.73
CA ILE A 216 -6.37 2.64 10.31
C ILE A 216 -5.18 2.95 11.21
N VAL A 217 -4.81 2.05 12.12
CA VAL A 217 -3.67 2.24 13.03
C VAL A 217 -2.37 2.42 12.26
N ILE A 218 -2.11 1.59 11.25
CA ILE A 218 -0.90 1.67 10.41
C ILE A 218 -0.83 3.02 9.69
N TRP A 219 -1.94 3.49 9.11
CA TRP A 219 -1.98 4.77 8.40
C TRP A 219 -1.88 5.97 9.33
N LEU A 220 -2.46 5.89 10.54
CA LEU A 220 -2.27 6.90 11.58
C LEU A 220 -0.80 6.96 12.03
N MET A 221 -0.14 5.82 12.25
CA MET A 221 1.30 5.78 12.54
C MET A 221 2.12 6.40 11.40
N GLU A 222 1.77 6.13 10.15
CA GLU A 222 2.41 6.76 8.99
C GLU A 222 2.25 8.29 9.00
N THR A 223 1.06 8.79 9.34
CA THR A 223 0.79 10.24 9.50
C THR A 223 1.56 10.83 10.68
N VAL A 224 1.64 10.13 11.82
CA VAL A 224 2.40 10.55 13.00
C VAL A 224 3.90 10.60 12.70
N LYS A 225 4.43 9.66 11.91
CA LYS A 225 5.81 9.71 11.40
C LYS A 225 6.06 11.02 10.64
N TYR A 226 5.17 11.39 9.72
CA TYR A 226 5.29 12.67 9.00
C TYR A 226 5.15 13.86 9.94
N TRP A 227 4.25 13.80 10.92
CA TRP A 227 4.09 14.85 11.91
C TRP A 227 5.38 15.11 12.70
N PHE A 228 6.11 14.06 13.10
CA PHE A 228 7.42 14.20 13.74
C PHE A 228 8.47 14.81 12.81
N VAL A 229 8.55 14.35 11.56
CA VAL A 229 9.48 14.92 10.57
C VAL A 229 9.20 16.41 10.33
N MET A 230 7.94 16.81 10.30
CA MET A 230 7.53 18.21 10.13
C MET A 230 8.00 19.10 11.28
N HIS A 231 7.96 18.61 12.52
CA HIS A 231 8.46 19.35 13.69
C HIS A 231 9.97 19.54 13.69
N ALA A 232 10.70 18.83 12.82
CA ALA A 232 12.10 19.12 12.59
C ALA A 232 12.31 20.46 11.87
N PHE A 233 11.29 21.02 11.21
CA PHE A 233 11.38 22.25 10.44
C PHE A 233 10.51 23.37 11.03
N GLU A 234 10.78 24.62 10.64
CA GLU A 234 10.12 25.83 11.17
C GLU A 234 8.73 26.10 10.55
N PHE A 235 8.03 25.09 10.05
CA PHE A 235 6.69 25.25 9.48
C PHE A 235 5.68 24.30 10.12
N GLN A 236 4.47 24.81 10.36
CA GLN A 236 3.40 24.06 11.00
C GLN A 236 2.29 23.76 10.02
N VAL A 237 2.02 22.47 9.81
CA VAL A 237 0.88 21.99 9.04
C VAL A 237 -0.02 21.20 9.98
N SER A 238 -1.33 21.46 9.88
CA SER A 238 -2.33 20.75 10.67
C SER A 238 -2.23 19.24 10.45
N PHE A 239 -2.43 18.45 11.51
CA PHE A 239 -2.44 17.00 11.43
C PHE A 239 -3.45 16.46 10.41
N LEU A 240 -4.60 17.14 10.26
CA LEU A 240 -5.62 16.78 9.27
C LEU A 240 -5.13 16.98 7.83
N VAL A 241 -4.32 18.01 7.59
CA VAL A 241 -3.71 18.25 6.28
C VAL A 241 -2.63 17.21 5.99
N LEU A 242 -1.83 16.82 6.99
CA LEU A 242 -0.89 15.70 6.84
C LEU A 242 -1.60 14.39 6.54
N MET A 243 -2.73 14.13 7.18
CA MET A 243 -3.57 12.96 6.94
C MET A 243 -4.13 12.95 5.51
N LEU A 244 -4.58 14.11 5.01
CA LEU A 244 -5.03 14.30 3.63
C LEU A 244 -3.89 14.07 2.63
N MET A 245 -2.76 14.73 2.83
CA MET A 245 -1.58 14.61 1.96
C MET A 245 -1.10 13.16 1.91
N ASN A 246 -1.02 12.50 3.06
CA ASN A 246 -0.64 11.10 3.14
C ASN A 246 -1.61 10.19 2.34
N GLY A 247 -2.92 10.41 2.50
CA GLY A 247 -3.95 9.68 1.74
C GLY A 247 -3.85 9.94 0.24
N LEU A 248 -3.77 11.20 -0.18
CA LEU A 248 -3.74 11.60 -1.58
C LEU A 248 -2.47 11.09 -2.29
N VAL A 249 -1.31 11.29 -1.68
CA VAL A 249 -0.02 10.85 -2.25
C VAL A 249 0.01 9.33 -2.36
N ASN A 250 -0.42 8.59 -1.34
CA ASN A 250 -0.41 7.13 -1.45
C ASN A 250 -1.43 6.60 -2.45
N LEU A 251 -2.57 7.27 -2.63
CA LEU A 251 -3.55 6.91 -3.64
C LEU A 251 -3.03 7.22 -5.05
N ALA A 252 -2.40 8.38 -5.24
CA ALA A 252 -1.71 8.76 -6.48
C ALA A 252 -0.59 7.77 -6.84
N THR A 253 0.19 7.34 -5.86
CA THR A 253 1.29 6.39 -6.09
C THR A 253 0.82 4.96 -6.32
N THR A 254 -0.43 4.65 -5.94
CA THR A 254 -1.06 3.35 -6.25
C THR A 254 -1.34 3.21 -7.75
N LEU A 255 -1.47 4.32 -8.49
CA LEU A 255 -1.29 4.31 -9.93
C LEU A 255 0.20 4.11 -10.23
N PRO A 256 0.58 3.15 -11.10
CA PRO A 256 1.98 2.80 -11.35
C PRO A 256 2.76 4.03 -11.80
N SER A 257 3.51 4.59 -10.86
CA SER A 257 4.34 5.78 -11.00
C SER A 257 5.81 5.40 -10.86
N ALA A 258 6.70 6.27 -11.34
CA ALA A 258 8.12 6.02 -11.51
C ALA A 258 8.80 5.48 -10.23
N PRO A 259 9.88 4.66 -10.36
CA PRO A 259 10.60 4.12 -9.21
C PRO A 259 11.07 5.22 -8.25
N GLY A 260 10.84 5.01 -6.95
CA GLY A 260 11.29 5.92 -5.88
C GLY A 260 10.26 6.95 -5.40
N TYR A 261 8.99 6.87 -5.80
CA TYR A 261 7.95 7.87 -5.44
C TYR A 261 8.25 9.30 -5.92
N ILE A 262 9.20 9.47 -6.84
CA ILE A 262 9.58 10.78 -7.38
C ILE A 262 8.53 11.19 -8.42
N GLY A 263 7.83 12.29 -8.15
CA GLY A 263 6.86 12.91 -9.07
C GLY A 263 5.44 13.10 -8.51
N THR A 264 5.03 12.40 -7.43
CA THR A 264 3.71 12.58 -6.80
C THR A 264 3.72 13.50 -5.58
N PHE A 265 4.89 14.00 -5.18
CA PHE A 265 5.05 14.92 -4.05
C PHE A 265 5.07 16.40 -4.48
N ASP A 266 5.27 16.71 -5.77
CA ASP A 266 5.55 18.06 -6.28
C ASP A 266 4.51 18.60 -7.30
N THR A 267 3.30 18.02 -7.36
CA THR A 267 2.18 18.54 -8.18
C THR A 267 0.91 18.62 -7.38
#